data_AF-H0BTD1-F1
#
_entry.id   AF-H0BTD1-F1
#
_cell.length_a   1.000
_cell.length_b   1.000
_cell.length_c   1.000
_cell.angle_alpha   90.00
_cell.angle_beta   90.00
_cell.angle_gamma   90.00
#
_symmetry.space_group_name_H-M   'P 1'
#
loop_
_entity.id
_entity.type
_entity.pdbx_description
1 polymer ?
#
loop_
_entity_poly.entity_id
_entity_poly.type
_entity_poly.pdbx_seq_one_letter_code
_entity_poly.pdbx_strand_id
1 'polypeptide(L)'
;MMLRLEKATLGKFGAQDMMSLIMSRGWEAILPDALDDKQLLLVSDQFRDLLSGVSWNGEHDPTRAALPLALLLLSKAGAKRSGDNFEVGMETLQEALCLLSTAVDREIVNRMLQRQDATPIGTGLIQGLQLLVQHAMEQANSACHT
;
A
#
# COMPACT_ATOMS: atom_id res chain seq x y z
N MET A 1 14.92 -23.67 -0.92
CA MET A 1 13.59 -24.32 -0.94
C MET A 1 12.57 -23.21 -0.83
N MET A 2 11.91 -22.87 -1.93
CA MET A 2 10.96 -21.74 -1.99
C MET A 2 9.60 -22.28 -1.55
N LEU A 3 9.11 -21.79 -0.41
CA LEU A 3 7.85 -22.22 0.19
C LEU A 3 6.70 -21.86 -0.76
N ARG A 4 6.09 -22.85 -1.41
CA ARG A 4 4.71 -22.74 -1.87
C ARG A 4 3.84 -22.68 -0.62
N LEU A 5 3.75 -21.50 -0.02
CA LEU A 5 2.86 -21.28 1.09
C LEU A 5 1.43 -21.36 0.53
N GLU A 6 0.66 -22.37 0.95
CA GLU A 6 -0.72 -22.50 0.51
C GLU A 6 -1.51 -21.29 1.01
N LYS A 7 -2.03 -20.48 0.09
CA LYS A 7 -2.79 -19.24 0.36
C LYS A 7 -3.91 -19.43 1.40
N ALA A 8 -4.46 -20.65 1.51
CA ALA A 8 -5.47 -21.03 2.50
C ALA A 8 -4.96 -21.00 3.97
N THR A 9 -3.66 -21.15 4.19
CA THR A 9 -3.05 -21.22 5.54
C THR A 9 -2.70 -19.85 6.13
N LEU A 10 -2.67 -18.81 5.30
CA LEU A 10 -2.31 -17.44 5.71
C LEU A 10 -3.45 -16.67 6.36
N GLY A 11 -4.69 -17.19 6.40
CA GLY A 11 -5.82 -16.43 6.94
C GLY A 11 -6.12 -15.15 6.13
N LYS A 12 -6.73 -14.15 6.77
CA LYS A 12 -7.13 -12.88 6.14
C LYS A 12 -6.40 -11.70 6.78
N PHE A 13 -6.22 -10.62 6.01
CA PHE A 13 -5.74 -9.35 6.52
C PHE A 13 -6.48 -8.22 5.80
N GLY A 14 -7.40 -7.59 6.53
CA GLY A 14 -8.32 -6.61 5.98
C GLY A 14 -8.30 -5.25 6.62
N ALA A 15 -9.22 -4.40 6.15
CA ALA A 15 -9.36 -3.03 6.65
C ALA A 15 -9.54 -2.96 8.17
N GLN A 16 -10.28 -3.92 8.76
CA GLN A 16 -10.49 -3.98 10.21
C GLN A 16 -9.21 -4.32 10.98
N ASP A 17 -8.43 -5.27 10.48
CA ASP A 17 -7.15 -5.69 11.08
C ASP A 17 -6.14 -4.54 10.98
N MET A 18 -6.08 -3.91 9.81
CA MET A 18 -5.29 -2.71 9.57
C MET A 18 -5.67 -1.58 10.53
N MET A 19 -6.96 -1.32 10.73
CA MET A 19 -7.42 -0.29 11.66
C MET A 19 -7.05 -0.62 13.11
N SER A 20 -7.13 -1.89 13.49
CA SER A 20 -6.72 -2.36 14.82
C SER A 20 -5.22 -2.14 15.06
N LEU A 21 -4.38 -2.39 14.04
CA LEU A 21 -2.96 -2.06 14.10
C LEU A 21 -2.74 -0.56 14.30
N ILE A 22 -3.42 0.27 13.52
CA ILE A 22 -3.31 1.74 13.60
C ILE A 22 -3.71 2.24 14.99
N MET A 23 -4.82 1.75 15.55
CA MET A 23 -5.27 2.14 16.88
C MET A 23 -4.29 1.74 17.98
N SER A 24 -3.57 0.62 17.81
CA SER A 24 -2.64 0.11 18.82
C SER A 24 -1.24 0.72 18.76
N ARG A 25 -0.74 1.06 17.56
CA ARG A 25 0.68 1.37 17.33
C ARG A 25 0.91 2.65 16.51
N GLY A 26 -0.14 3.36 16.13
CA GLY A 26 -0.04 4.51 15.24
C GLY A 26 -0.08 4.11 13.76
N TRP A 27 -0.11 5.12 12.89
CA TRP A 27 -0.28 4.90 11.45
C TRP A 27 0.98 4.30 10.80
N GLU A 28 2.14 4.50 11.39
CA GLU A 28 3.41 3.94 10.93
C GLU A 28 3.40 2.40 10.96
N ALA A 29 2.52 1.80 11.76
CA ALA A 29 2.37 0.36 11.88
C ALA A 29 1.87 -0.35 10.61
N ILE A 30 1.41 0.41 9.61
CA ILE A 30 0.98 -0.13 8.31
C ILE A 30 2.03 0.07 7.21
N LEU A 31 3.22 0.58 7.55
CA LEU A 31 4.35 0.64 6.62
C LEU A 31 4.91 -0.77 6.39
N PRO A 32 5.47 -1.06 5.20
CA PRO A 32 5.96 -2.40 4.87
C PRO A 32 6.93 -2.97 5.92
N ASP A 33 7.89 -2.17 6.39
CA ASP A 33 8.87 -2.58 7.39
C ASP A 33 8.28 -2.81 8.79
N ALA A 34 7.09 -2.29 9.09
CA ALA A 34 6.40 -2.46 10.37
C ALA A 34 5.41 -3.64 10.40
N LEU A 35 5.01 -4.15 9.23
CA LEU A 35 4.12 -5.31 9.12
C LEU A 35 4.86 -6.60 9.49
N ASP A 36 4.16 -7.58 10.06
CA ASP A 36 4.73 -8.92 10.24
C ASP A 36 4.82 -9.68 8.90
N ASP A 37 5.59 -10.78 8.88
CA ASP A 37 5.83 -11.55 7.64
C ASP A 37 4.54 -12.06 6.99
N LYS A 38 3.56 -12.43 7.82
CA LYS A 38 2.28 -12.94 7.36
C LYS A 38 1.46 -11.82 6.71
N GLN A 39 1.39 -10.66 7.35
CA GLN A 39 0.74 -9.46 6.83
C GLN A 39 1.39 -8.98 5.53
N LEU A 40 2.71 -8.97 5.45
CA LEU A 40 3.44 -8.61 4.23
C LEU A 40 3.09 -9.52 3.05
N LEU A 41 3.11 -10.84 3.24
CA LEU A 41 2.77 -11.80 2.19
C LEU A 41 1.33 -11.64 1.73
N LEU A 42 0.38 -11.42 2.66
CA LEU A 42 -1.02 -11.17 2.34
C LEU A 42 -1.21 -9.86 1.58
N VAL A 43 -0.54 -8.78 1.98
CA VAL A 43 -0.63 -7.47 1.32
C VAL A 43 0.01 -7.52 -0.08
N SER A 44 1.15 -8.19 -0.25
CA SER A 44 1.79 -8.41 -1.56
C SER A 44 0.85 -9.14 -2.52
N ASP A 45 0.21 -10.22 -2.06
CA ASP A 45 -0.77 -10.95 -2.86
C ASP A 45 -1.99 -10.10 -3.23
N GLN A 46 -2.51 -9.30 -2.28
CA GLN A 46 -3.61 -8.39 -2.54
C GLN A 46 -3.25 -7.27 -3.53
N PHE A 47 -2.02 -6.74 -3.49
CA PHE A 47 -1.54 -5.76 -4.46
C PHE A 47 -1.40 -6.37 -5.84
N ARG A 48 -0.85 -7.59 -5.95
CA ARG A 48 -0.76 -8.31 -7.21
C ARG A 48 -2.14 -8.57 -7.82
N ASP A 49 -3.10 -9.03 -7.02
CA ASP A 49 -4.49 -9.21 -7.47
C ASP A 49 -5.06 -7.87 -7.99
N LEU A 50 -4.90 -6.78 -7.23
CA LEU A 50 -5.40 -5.46 -7.59
C LEU A 50 -4.77 -4.90 -8.87
N LEU A 51 -3.46 -5.05 -9.05
CA LEU A 51 -2.71 -4.56 -10.22
C LEU A 51 -2.91 -5.43 -11.46
N SER A 52 -3.15 -6.73 -11.28
CA SER A 52 -3.38 -7.66 -12.40
C SER A 52 -4.77 -7.54 -13.02
N GLY A 53 -5.68 -6.82 -12.36
CA GLY A 53 -7.09 -6.76 -12.76
C GLY A 53 -7.80 -8.12 -12.69
N VAL A 54 -7.16 -9.15 -12.12
CA VAL A 54 -7.78 -10.46 -11.90
C VAL A 54 -9.01 -10.23 -11.05
N SER A 55 -10.12 -10.66 -11.63
CA SER A 55 -11.46 -10.22 -11.30
C SER A 55 -11.70 -10.05 -9.81
N TRP A 56 -12.17 -8.83 -9.53
CA TRP A 56 -13.24 -8.50 -8.60
C TRP A 56 -14.46 -9.41 -8.87
N ASN A 57 -14.30 -10.73 -8.74
CA ASN A 57 -15.41 -11.67 -8.78
C ASN A 57 -16.35 -11.26 -7.66
N GLY A 58 -17.64 -11.11 -7.97
CA GLY A 58 -18.66 -10.41 -7.18
C GLY A 58 -18.89 -10.88 -5.74
N GLU A 59 -18.08 -11.78 -5.21
CA GLU A 59 -17.84 -11.86 -3.78
C GLU A 59 -16.87 -10.72 -3.42
N HIS A 60 -17.43 -9.54 -3.13
CA HIS A 60 -16.73 -8.58 -2.30
C HIS A 60 -16.16 -9.36 -1.11
N ASP A 61 -14.84 -9.54 -1.06
CA ASP A 61 -14.20 -9.83 0.20
C ASP A 61 -13.91 -8.45 0.81
N PRO A 62 -14.80 -7.91 1.67
CA PRO A 62 -14.60 -6.61 2.32
C PRO A 62 -13.37 -6.58 3.23
N THR A 63 -12.61 -7.67 3.28
CA THR A 63 -11.44 -7.88 4.12
C THR A 63 -10.11 -7.71 3.39
N ARG A 64 -10.03 -6.97 2.27
CA ARG A 64 -8.73 -6.63 1.65
C ARG A 64 -8.19 -5.32 2.20
N ALA A 65 -6.95 -5.33 2.68
CA ALA A 65 -6.25 -4.18 3.24
C ALA A 65 -5.49 -3.36 2.18
N ALA A 66 -5.07 -3.93 1.05
CA ALA A 66 -4.16 -3.26 0.11
C ALA A 66 -4.66 -1.90 -0.41
N LEU A 67 -5.91 -1.82 -0.88
CA LEU A 67 -6.48 -0.54 -1.36
C LEU A 67 -6.70 0.46 -0.21
N PRO A 68 -7.35 0.10 0.92
CA PRO A 68 -7.43 0.98 2.09
C PRO A 68 -6.07 1.48 2.58
N LEU A 69 -5.06 0.61 2.59
CA LEU A 69 -3.68 0.94 2.96
C LEU A 69 -3.11 2.00 2.01
N ALA A 70 -3.26 1.79 0.70
CA ALA A 70 -2.79 2.75 -0.31
C ALA A 70 -3.45 4.13 -0.16
N LEU A 71 -4.77 4.17 0.00
CA LEU A 71 -5.52 5.42 0.18
C LEU A 71 -5.13 6.14 1.47
N LEU A 72 -4.89 5.39 2.55
CA LEU A 72 -4.45 5.97 3.82
C LEU A 72 -3.05 6.57 3.70
N LEU A 73 -2.10 5.85 3.09
CA LEU A 73 -0.73 6.34 2.92
C LEU A 73 -0.66 7.53 1.96
N LEU A 74 -1.46 7.55 0.89
CA LEU A 74 -1.61 8.74 0.05
C LEU A 74 -2.17 9.93 0.85
N SER A 75 -3.17 9.69 1.71
CA SER A 75 -3.70 10.74 2.60
C SER A 75 -2.63 11.27 3.54
N LYS A 76 -1.76 10.40 4.08
CA LYS A 76 -0.60 10.79 4.89
C LYS A 76 0.46 11.54 4.08
N ALA A 77 0.58 11.24 2.79
CA ALA A 77 1.46 11.93 1.87
C ALA A 77 0.93 13.31 1.42
N GLY A 78 -0.24 13.73 1.90
CA GLY A 78 -0.81 15.07 1.62
C GLY A 78 -1.90 15.08 0.55
N ALA A 79 -2.34 13.92 0.07
CA ALA A 79 -3.47 13.84 -0.84
C ALA A 79 -4.73 14.41 -0.15
N LYS A 80 -5.43 15.30 -0.86
CA LYS A 80 -6.61 15.97 -0.34
C LYS A 80 -7.80 15.03 -0.29
N ARG A 81 -8.60 15.21 0.75
CA ARG A 81 -9.92 14.60 0.91
C ARG A 81 -10.97 15.69 0.79
N SER A 82 -12.00 15.45 -0.02
CA SER A 82 -13.12 16.35 -0.22
C SER A 82 -14.39 15.60 0.12
N GLY A 83 -14.84 15.79 1.36
CA GLY A 83 -15.88 14.93 1.96
C GLY A 83 -15.45 13.46 1.96
N ASP A 84 -16.29 12.60 1.38
CA ASP A 84 -16.02 11.16 1.25
C ASP A 84 -15.11 10.82 0.05
N ASN A 85 -14.80 11.81 -0.80
CA ASN A 85 -14.03 11.60 -2.02
C ASN A 85 -12.53 11.86 -1.81
N PHE A 86 -11.72 11.09 -2.53
CA PHE A 86 -10.28 11.25 -2.59
C PHE A 86 -9.92 12.05 -3.84
N GLU A 87 -9.34 13.24 -3.68
CA GLU A 87 -9.00 14.13 -4.79
C GLU A 87 -7.65 13.75 -5.41
N VAL A 88 -7.57 12.54 -5.96
CA VAL A 88 -6.38 12.02 -6.62
C VAL A 88 -6.78 11.39 -7.95
N GLY A 89 -6.06 11.75 -9.01
CA GLY A 89 -6.27 11.18 -10.34
C GLY A 89 -6.03 9.67 -10.33
N MET A 90 -6.75 8.95 -11.21
CA MET A 90 -6.60 7.49 -11.32
C MET A 90 -5.16 7.07 -11.66
N GLU A 91 -4.46 7.87 -12.46
CA GLU A 91 -3.03 7.66 -12.79
C GLU A 91 -2.14 7.73 -11.54
N THR A 92 -2.31 8.75 -10.71
CA THR A 92 -1.60 8.90 -9.45
C THR A 92 -1.92 7.76 -8.48
N LEU A 93 -3.16 7.30 -8.42
CA LEU A 93 -3.53 6.12 -7.62
C LEU A 93 -2.82 4.86 -8.13
N GLN A 94 -2.78 4.64 -9.45
CA GLN A 94 -2.10 3.51 -10.07
C GLN A 94 -0.59 3.53 -9.78
N GLU A 95 0.05 4.68 -9.92
CA GLU A 95 1.47 4.85 -9.59
C GLU A 95 1.75 4.57 -8.11
N ALA A 96 0.89 5.05 -7.22
CA ALA A 96 1.01 4.79 -5.79
C ALA A 96 0.89 3.29 -5.47
N LEU A 97 -0.07 2.59 -6.08
CA LEU A 97 -0.23 1.14 -5.93
C LEU A 97 1.01 0.38 -6.43
N CYS A 98 1.62 0.82 -7.52
CA CYS A 98 2.85 0.25 -8.05
C CYS A 98 4.04 0.46 -7.09
N LEU A 99 4.21 1.69 -6.59
CA LEU A 99 5.24 2.02 -5.59
C LEU A 99 5.08 1.19 -4.31
N LEU A 100 3.85 1.06 -3.83
CA LEU A 100 3.53 0.28 -2.65
C LEU A 100 3.79 -1.22 -2.84
N SER A 101 3.34 -1.79 -3.97
CA SER A 101 3.64 -3.19 -4.31
C SER A 101 5.14 -3.44 -4.34
N THR A 102 5.89 -2.55 -4.97
CA THR A 102 7.37 -2.65 -5.06
C THR A 102 8.02 -2.54 -3.68
N ALA A 103 7.54 -1.65 -2.82
CA ALA A 103 8.05 -1.48 -1.47
C ALA A 103 7.80 -2.71 -0.59
N VAL A 104 6.62 -3.31 -0.70
CA VAL A 104 6.26 -4.57 -0.02
C VAL A 104 7.14 -5.72 -0.50
N ASP A 105 7.29 -5.89 -1.82
CA ASP A 105 8.13 -6.96 -2.38
C ASP A 105 9.60 -6.79 -1.98
N ARG A 106 10.10 -5.55 -1.97
CA ARG A 106 11.45 -5.26 -1.51
C ARG A 106 11.64 -5.61 -0.03
N GLU A 107 10.66 -5.33 0.81
CA GLU A 107 10.72 -5.71 2.23
C GLU A 107 10.76 -7.23 2.41
N ILE A 108 9.91 -7.97 1.68
CA ILE A 108 9.91 -9.43 1.67
C ILE A 108 11.31 -9.95 1.29
N VAL A 109 11.89 -9.41 0.21
CA VAL A 109 13.24 -9.81 -0.23
C VAL A 109 14.29 -9.46 0.83
N ASN A 110 14.21 -8.30 1.47
CA ASN A 110 15.16 -7.92 2.53
C ASN A 110 15.12 -8.89 3.71
N ARG A 111 13.92 -9.29 4.16
CA ARG A 111 13.74 -10.28 5.24
C ARG A 111 14.21 -11.66 4.84
N MET A 112 13.89 -12.10 3.62
CA MET A 112 14.37 -13.38 3.08
C MET A 112 15.90 -13.45 3.02
N LEU A 113 16.56 -12.34 2.73
CA LEU A 113 18.02 -12.25 2.65
C LEU A 113 18.69 -11.90 4.00
N GLN A 114 17.92 -11.73 5.07
CA GLN A 114 18.41 -11.38 6.41
C GLN A 114 19.38 -10.17 6.40
N ARG A 115 19.10 -9.17 5.57
CA ARG A 115 19.98 -8.00 5.41
C ARG A 115 19.95 -7.15 6.68
N GLN A 116 21.01 -7.19 7.47
CA GLN A 116 21.14 -6.43 8.73
C GLN A 116 21.30 -4.92 8.51
N ASP A 117 21.79 -4.50 7.33
CA ASP A 117 22.02 -3.09 6.97
C ASP A 117 20.92 -2.50 6.07
N ALA A 118 19.76 -3.16 5.98
CA ALA A 118 18.67 -2.64 5.15
C ALA A 118 18.10 -1.36 5.78
N THR A 119 18.18 -0.25 5.05
CA THR A 119 17.49 0.98 5.44
C THR A 119 15.98 0.74 5.50
N PRO A 120 15.28 1.20 6.55
CA PRO A 120 13.83 1.07 6.65
C PRO A 120 13.13 1.64 5.42
N ILE A 121 12.30 0.82 4.77
CA ILE A 121 11.66 1.18 3.50
C ILE A 121 10.60 2.27 3.70
N GLY A 122 9.94 2.30 4.85
CA GLY A 122 8.81 3.18 5.14
C GLY A 122 9.09 4.67 4.96
N THR A 123 10.28 5.15 5.35
CA THR A 123 10.61 6.59 5.19
C THR A 123 10.76 6.97 3.71
N GLY A 124 11.49 6.16 2.94
CA GLY A 124 11.66 6.39 1.50
C GLY A 124 10.36 6.23 0.72
N LEU A 125 9.50 5.30 1.13
CA LEU A 125 8.17 5.11 0.55
C LEU A 125 7.30 6.36 0.76
N ILE A 126 7.23 6.89 1.98
CA ILE A 126 6.41 8.08 2.27
C ILE A 126 6.91 9.29 1.49
N GLN A 127 8.22 9.49 1.42
CA GLN A 127 8.80 10.55 0.60
C GLN A 127 8.45 10.38 -0.89
N GLY A 128 8.50 9.15 -1.42
CA GLY A 128 8.09 8.85 -2.80
C GLY A 128 6.62 9.17 -3.06
N LEU A 129 5.73 8.84 -2.11
CA LEU A 129 4.30 9.17 -2.21
C LEU A 129 4.05 10.68 -2.12
N GLN A 130 4.81 11.41 -1.30
CA GLN A 130 4.70 12.87 -1.20
C GLN A 130 5.08 13.54 -2.52
N LEU A 131 6.18 13.11 -3.14
CA LEU A 131 6.60 13.59 -4.46
C LEU A 131 5.52 13.30 -5.50
N LEU A 132 4.95 12.09 -5.48
CA LEU A 132 3.88 11.70 -6.39
C LEU A 132 2.64 12.60 -6.24
N VAL A 133 2.19 12.85 -5.02
CA VAL A 133 1.06 13.75 -4.74
C VAL A 133 1.37 15.19 -5.19
N GLN A 134 2.58 15.68 -4.90
CA GLN A 134 2.99 17.02 -5.28
C GLN A 134 2.96 17.21 -6.81
N HIS A 135 3.53 16.27 -7.57
CA HIS A 135 3.51 16.33 -9.04
C HIS A 135 2.07 16.33 -9.59
N ALA A 136 1.19 15.51 -9.02
CA ALA A 136 -0.22 15.46 -9.43
C ALA A 136 -0.93 16.80 -9.18
N MET A 137 -0.65 17.47 -8.07
CA MET A 137 -1.19 18.79 -7.76
C MET A 137 -0.65 19.88 -8.71
N GLU A 138 0.64 19.84 -9.03
CA GLU A 138 1.27 20.78 -9.97
C GLU A 138 0.68 20.65 -11.38
N GLN A 139 0.47 19.42 -11.85
CA GLN A 139 -0.18 19.15 -13.13
C GLN A 139 -1.62 19.66 -13.19
N ALA A 140 -2.41 19.42 -12.12
CA ALA A 140 -3.79 19.91 -12.05
C ALA A 140 -3.87 21.45 -12.09
N ASN A 141 -2.93 22.13 -11.42
CA ASN A 141 -2.86 23.59 -11.43
C ASN A 141 -2.44 24.13 -12.81
N SER A 142 -1.48 23.49 -13.47
CA SER A 142 -1.04 23.90 -14.81
C SER A 142 -2.16 23.75 -15.86
N ALA A 143 -3.01 22.73 -15.75
CA ALA A 143 -4.14 22.51 -16.64
C ALA A 143 -5.26 23.56 -16.47
N CYS A 144 -5.33 24.23 -15.32
CA CYS A 144 -6.32 25.30 -15.07
C CYS A 144 -5.87 26.68 -15.58
N HIS A 145 -4.62 26.82 -16.07
CA HIS A 145 -4.05 28.08 -16.53
C HIS A 145 -3.88 28.16 -18.06
N THR A 146 -4.43 27.21 -18.81
CA THR A 146 -4.48 27.17 -20.29
C THR A 146 -5.90 27.20 -20.78
#